data_AF-A0A3S0E4F0-F1
#
_entry.id   AF-A0A3S0E4F0-F1
#
_cell.length_a   1.000
_cell.length_b   1.000
_cell.length_c   1.000
_cell.angle_alpha   90.00
_cell.angle_beta   90.00
_cell.angle_gamma   90.00
#
_symmetry.space_group_name_H-M   'P 1'
#
loop_
_entity.id
_entity.type
_entity.pdbx_description
1 polymer ?
#
loop_
_entity_poly.entity_id
_entity_poly.type
_entity_poly.pdbx_seq_one_letter_code
_entity_poly.pdbx_strand_id
1 'polypeptide(L)'
;MRFATIILLALLAVVQAELWFGKGGVPRVMALRAQVQTQQRANAEAQARNEQLSAEVRDLQEGLEMVEEKARTELGMVKPDEIYVQLTTKLPQVMPAQSASAPTP
;
A
#
# COMPACT_ATOMS: atom_id res chain seq x y z
N MET A 1 -45.86 4.47 -54.21
CA MET A 1 -45.41 3.34 -53.37
C MET A 1 -43.91 3.06 -53.46
N ARG A 2 -43.32 2.82 -54.65
CA ARG A 2 -41.88 2.47 -54.77
C ARG A 2 -40.87 3.57 -54.39
N PHE A 3 -41.21 4.85 -54.61
CA PHE A 3 -40.32 5.96 -54.24
C PHE A 3 -40.25 6.17 -52.71
N ALA A 4 -41.37 6.03 -52.01
CA ALA A 4 -41.41 6.15 -50.55
C ALA A 4 -40.53 5.09 -49.89
N THR A 5 -40.55 3.85 -50.39
CA THR A 5 -39.69 2.77 -49.86
C THR A 5 -38.20 3.04 -50.08
N ILE A 6 -37.83 3.65 -51.21
CA ILE A 6 -36.43 4.01 -51.50
C ILE A 6 -35.97 5.12 -50.55
N ILE A 7 -36.80 6.15 -50.35
CA ILE A 7 -36.51 7.24 -49.42
C ILE A 7 -36.35 6.70 -47.99
N LEU A 8 -37.24 5.79 -47.57
CA LEU A 8 -37.16 5.19 -46.25
C LEU A 8 -35.87 4.36 -46.06
N LEU A 9 -35.48 3.60 -47.08
CA LEU A 9 -34.21 2.86 -47.08
C LEU A 9 -33.00 3.78 -47.03
N ALA A 10 -33.02 4.89 -47.77
CA ALA A 10 -31.94 5.87 -47.73
C ALA A 10 -31.81 6.51 -46.34
N LEU A 11 -32.92 6.92 -45.73
CA LEU A 11 -32.94 7.43 -44.36
C LEU A 11 -32.44 6.39 -43.35
N LEU A 12 -32.86 5.13 -43.49
CA LEU A 12 -32.39 4.04 -42.64
C LEU A 12 -30.88 3.81 -42.77
N ALA A 13 -30.35 3.84 -44.00
CA ALA A 13 -28.92 3.71 -44.25
C ALA A 13 -28.11 4.84 -43.63
N VAL A 14 -28.61 6.09 -43.69
CA VAL A 14 -27.98 7.24 -43.04
C VAL A 14 -27.92 7.05 -41.53
N VAL A 15 -29.03 6.64 -40.89
CA VAL A 15 -29.08 6.39 -39.45
C VAL A 15 -28.13 5.26 -39.06
N GLN A 16 -28.08 4.18 -39.85
CA GLN A 16 -27.19 3.06 -39.60
C GLN A 16 -25.71 3.46 -39.73
N ALA A 17 -25.37 4.30 -40.72
CA ALA A 17 -24.02 4.82 -40.91
C ALA A 17 -23.60 5.74 -39.75
N GLU A 18 -24.47 6.66 -39.33
CA GLU A 18 -24.24 7.51 -38.14
C GLU A 18 -24.06 6.69 -36.88
N LEU A 19 -24.79 5.59 -36.71
CA LEU A 19 -24.65 4.72 -35.54
C LEU A 19 -23.30 3.99 -35.51
N TRP A 20 -22.78 3.59 -36.67
CA TRP A 20 -21.53 2.82 -36.77
C TRP A 20 -20.29 3.72 -36.77
N PHE A 21 -20.35 4.85 -37.49
CA PHE A 21 -19.22 5.75 -37.74
C PHE A 21 -19.32 7.10 -37.02
N GLY A 22 -20.46 7.39 -36.39
CA GLY A 22 -20.68 8.65 -35.70
C GLY A 22 -19.89 8.80 -34.41
N LYS A 23 -20.21 9.87 -33.68
CA LYS A 23 -19.44 10.39 -32.53
C LYS A 23 -19.34 9.44 -31.33
N GLY A 24 -20.10 8.35 -31.31
CA GLY A 24 -20.04 7.28 -30.31
C GLY A 24 -19.82 5.89 -30.90
N GLY A 25 -19.45 5.80 -32.19
CA GLY A 25 -19.35 4.55 -32.93
C GLY A 25 -18.17 3.66 -32.51
N VAL A 26 -18.13 2.46 -33.10
CA VAL A 26 -17.13 1.41 -32.88
C VAL A 26 -15.67 1.92 -32.92
N PRO A 27 -15.23 2.76 -33.89
CA PRO A 27 -13.83 3.18 -33.94
C PRO A 27 -13.40 4.02 -32.72
N ARG A 28 -14.30 4.84 -32.16
CA ARG A 28 -14.01 5.61 -30.95
C ARG A 28 -13.86 4.72 -29.73
N VAL A 29 -14.72 3.72 -29.58
CA VAL A 29 -14.63 2.75 -28.47
C VAL A 29 -13.33 1.95 -28.56
N MET A 30 -12.91 1.56 -29.77
CA MET A 30 -11.63 0.87 -29.97
C MET A 30 -10.44 1.76 -29.58
N ALA A 31 -10.44 3.03 -29.99
CA ALA A 31 -9.39 3.98 -29.61
C ALA A 31 -9.34 4.21 -28.08
N LEU A 32 -10.48 4.38 -27.42
CA LEU A 32 -10.55 4.54 -25.97
C LEU A 32 -10.08 3.28 -25.25
N ARG A 33 -10.47 2.08 -25.71
CA ARG A 33 -10.00 0.81 -25.14
C ARG A 33 -8.48 0.66 -25.27
N ALA A 34 -7.90 1.05 -26.40
CA ALA A 34 -6.46 1.04 -26.58
C ALA A 34 -5.75 1.98 -25.60
N GLN A 35 -6.26 3.21 -25.42
CA GLN A 35 -5.71 4.17 -24.45
C GLN A 35 -5.78 3.63 -23.01
N VAL A 36 -6.92 3.04 -22.63
CA VAL A 36 -7.09 2.41 -21.30
C VAL A 36 -6.09 1.28 -21.10
N GLN A 37 -5.88 0.40 -22.09
CA GLN A 37 -4.88 -0.66 -21.99
C GLN A 37 -3.46 -0.11 -21.83
N THR A 38 -3.09 0.94 -22.57
CA THR A 38 -1.78 1.57 -22.44
C THR A 38 -1.58 2.16 -21.04
N GLN A 39 -2.58 2.87 -20.51
CA GLN A 39 -2.50 3.44 -19.16
C GLN A 39 -2.45 2.37 -18.08
N GLN A 40 -3.22 1.28 -18.22
CA GLN A 40 -3.18 0.17 -17.28
C GLN A 40 -1.80 -0.48 -17.21
N ARG A 41 -1.13 -0.67 -18.36
CA ARG A 41 0.24 -1.20 -18.39
C ARG A 41 1.23 -0.28 -17.70
N ALA A 42 1.18 1.02 -18.01
CA ALA A 42 2.05 2.01 -17.38
C ALA A 42 1.83 2.08 -15.86
N ASN A 43 0.57 1.98 -15.41
CA ASN A 43 0.23 1.96 -14.00
C ASN A 43 0.75 0.69 -13.31
N ALA A 44 0.57 -0.49 -13.92
CA ALA A 44 1.09 -1.74 -13.38
C ALA A 44 2.62 -1.72 -13.21
N GLU A 45 3.35 -1.16 -14.18
CA GLU A 45 4.80 -0.98 -14.07
C GLU A 45 5.18 0.01 -12.95
N ALA A 46 4.44 1.10 -12.81
CA ALA A 46 4.67 2.07 -11.73
C ALA A 46 4.38 1.47 -10.35
N GLN A 47 3.32 0.67 -10.23
CA GLN A 47 2.96 -0.01 -9.01
C GLN A 47 4.04 -1.02 -8.59
N ALA A 48 4.55 -1.83 -9.51
CA ALA A 48 5.64 -2.77 -9.22
C ALA A 48 6.90 -2.08 -8.70
N ARG A 49 7.28 -0.93 -9.28
CA ARG A 49 8.41 -0.13 -8.78
C ARG A 49 8.14 0.45 -7.40
N ASN A 50 6.92 0.91 -7.14
CA ASN A 50 6.55 1.45 -5.84
C ASN A 50 6.62 0.36 -4.76
N GLU A 51 6.10 -0.83 -5.06
CA GLU A 51 6.19 -1.99 -4.16
C GLU A 51 7.65 -2.33 -3.83
N GLN A 52 8.53 -2.39 -4.83
CA GLN A 52 9.96 -2.59 -4.62
C GLN A 52 10.58 -1.51 -3.72
N LEU A 53 10.38 -0.23 -4.06
CA LEU A 53 10.93 0.87 -3.27
C LEU A 53 10.39 0.89 -1.84
N SER A 54 9.11 0.55 -1.66
CA SER A 54 8.50 0.47 -0.33
C SER A 54 9.14 -0.62 0.53
N ALA A 55 9.53 -1.75 -0.08
CA ALA A 55 10.23 -2.82 0.59
C ALA A 55 11.66 -2.41 0.95
N GLU A 56 12.37 -1.73 0.05
CA GLU A 56 13.71 -1.18 0.33
C GLU A 56 13.66 -0.15 1.46
N VAL A 57 12.69 0.75 1.46
CA VAL A 57 12.51 1.75 2.54
C VAL A 57 12.19 1.09 3.88
N ARG A 58 11.39 0.01 3.88
CA ARG A 58 11.10 -0.76 5.08
C ARG A 58 12.35 -1.45 5.62
N ASP A 59 13.12 -2.10 4.78
CA ASP A 59 14.38 -2.76 5.16
C ASP A 59 15.38 -1.77 5.76
N LEU A 60 15.50 -0.57 5.17
CA LEU A 60 16.34 0.50 5.71
C LEU A 60 15.86 0.99 7.08
N GLN A 61 14.55 1.12 7.30
CA GLN A 61 13.99 1.50 8.59
C GLN A 61 14.24 0.43 9.65
N GLU A 62 13.96 -0.83 9.35
CA GLU A 62 14.20 -1.96 10.25
C GLU A 62 15.69 -2.07 10.60
N GLY A 63 16.58 -1.90 9.61
CA GLY A 63 18.03 -1.87 9.84
C GLY A 63 18.48 -0.73 10.75
N LEU A 64 17.89 0.46 10.62
CA LEU A 64 18.19 1.61 11.50
C LEU A 64 17.69 1.40 12.93
N GLU A 65 16.48 0.84 13.10
CA GLU A 65 15.92 0.51 14.41
C GLU A 65 16.80 -0.50 15.15
N MET A 66 17.28 -1.54 14.45
CA MET A 66 18.21 -2.53 15.00
C MET A 66 19.53 -1.92 15.46
N VAL A 67 20.05 -0.91 14.74
CA VAL A 67 21.27 -0.19 15.12
C VAL A 67 21.03 0.70 16.33
N GLU A 68 19.89 1.39 16.39
CA GLU A 68 19.51 2.23 17.53
C GLU A 68 19.33 1.40 18.81
N GLU A 69 18.68 0.24 18.73
CA GLU A 69 18.53 -0.67 19.86
C GLU A 69 19.87 -1.19 20.37
N LYS A 70 20.80 -1.53 19.47
CA LYS A 70 22.17 -1.93 19.84
C LYS A 70 22.95 -0.79 20.49
N ALA A 71 22.88 0.43 19.95
CA ALA A 71 23.55 1.60 20.53
C ALA A 71 23.01 1.95 21.92
N ARG A 72 21.70 1.86 22.13
CA ARG A 72 21.05 2.08 23.43
C ARG A 72 21.40 1.00 24.45
N THR A 73 21.38 -0.27 24.04
CA THR A 73 21.52 -1.42 24.94
C THR A 73 22.98 -1.74 25.28
N GLU A 74 23.90 -1.66 24.31
CA GLU A 74 25.30 -2.03 24.52
C GLU A 74 26.20 -0.85 24.88
N LEU A 75 25.95 0.33 24.30
CA LEU A 75 26.80 1.52 24.47
C LEU A 75 26.20 2.56 25.41
N GLY A 76 24.93 2.39 25.84
CA GLY A 76 24.22 3.36 26.67
C GLY A 76 24.06 4.73 26.01
N MET A 77 24.16 4.79 24.67
CA MET A 77 24.06 6.05 23.94
C MET A 77 22.60 6.50 23.90
N VAL A 78 22.36 7.76 24.27
CA VAL A 78 21.05 8.43 24.25
C VAL A 78 21.16 9.73 23.45
N LYS A 79 20.06 10.17 22.82
CA LYS A 79 20.07 11.43 22.09
C LYS A 79 20.25 12.62 23.06
N PRO A 80 20.81 13.77 22.61
CA PRO A 80 20.83 14.99 23.40
C PRO A 80 19.40 15.33 23.85
N ASP A 81 19.21 15.63 25.14
CA ASP A 81 17.92 15.92 25.77
C ASP A 81 16.91 14.73 25.87
N GLU A 82 17.35 13.47 25.77
CA GLU A 82 16.48 12.29 25.94
C GLU A 82 16.59 11.67 27.35
N ILE A 83 15.44 11.40 28.00
CA ILE A 83 15.36 10.62 29.25
C ILE A 83 14.91 9.19 28.91
N TYR A 84 15.82 8.22 29.04
CA TYR A 84 15.55 6.82 28.74
C TYR A 84 15.24 6.02 30.02
N VAL A 85 14.07 5.37 30.06
CA VAL A 85 13.58 4.59 31.23
C VAL A 85 13.41 3.12 30.85
N GLN A 86 14.25 2.23 31.41
CA GLN A 86 14.09 0.79 31.27
C GLN A 86 13.23 0.22 32.39
N LEU A 87 12.05 -0.31 32.05
CA LEU A 87 11.21 -1.05 32.99
C LEU A 87 11.69 -2.52 33.03
N THR A 88 12.48 -2.88 34.05
CA THR A 88 12.76 -4.29 34.34
C THR A 88 11.75 -4.82 35.35
N THR A 89 10.90 -5.75 34.92
CA THR A 89 9.99 -6.49 35.81
C THR A 89 10.76 -7.60 36.51
N LYS A 90 11.83 -7.27 37.26
CA LYS A 90 12.27 -8.15 38.34
C LYS A 90 11.39 -7.82 39.54
N LEU A 91 10.36 -8.63 39.74
CA LEU A 91 9.69 -8.67 41.04
C LEU A 91 10.79 -8.90 42.09
N PRO A 92 10.83 -8.12 43.17
CA PRO A 92 11.70 -8.43 44.29
C PRO A 92 11.34 -9.84 44.75
N GLN A 93 12.22 -10.83 44.53
CA GLN A 93 12.12 -12.08 45.25
C GLN A 93 12.43 -11.75 46.70
N VAL A 94 11.38 -11.46 47.46
CA VAL A 94 11.43 -11.42 48.92
C VAL A 94 11.68 -12.87 49.34
N MET A 95 12.95 -13.24 49.48
CA MET A 95 13.32 -14.47 50.16
C MET A 95 12.80 -14.35 51.60
N PRO A 96 11.90 -15.21 52.07
CA PRO A 96 11.52 -15.19 53.47
C PRO A 96 12.76 -15.55 54.29
N ALA A 97 13.23 -14.58 55.07
CA ALA A 97 14.31 -14.78 56.02
C ALA A 97 13.92 -15.92 56.96
N GLN A 98 14.60 -17.05 56.81
CA GLN A 98 14.77 -18.01 57.89
C GLN A 98 15.48 -17.27 59.03
N SER A 99 14.73 -16.89 60.04
CA SER A 99 15.24 -16.43 61.34
C SER A 99 14.36 -17.13 62.37
N ALA A 100 14.76 -18.33 62.77
CA ALA A 100 15.56 -18.52 63.98
C ALA A 100 14.70 -18.33 65.23
N SER A 101 14.27 -19.49 65.75
CA SER A 101 14.11 -19.83 67.16
C SER A 101 14.39 -18.74 68.19
N ALA A 102 13.41 -18.46 69.04
CA ALA A 102 13.65 -17.89 70.36
C ALA A 102 12.92 -18.75 71.43
N PRO A 103 13.56 -19.02 72.59
CA PRO A 103 13.10 -19.99 73.58
C PRO A 103 12.12 -19.38 74.61
N THR A 104 11.43 -20.30 75.28
CA THR A 104 10.52 -20.15 76.42
C THR A 104 11.18 -19.48 77.63
N PRO A 105 10.35 -18.92 78.52
CA PRO A 105 10.23 -19.52 79.86
C PRO A 105 8.84 -20.09 80.15
#